data_AF-A0AAD6KY24-F1
#
_entry.id   AF-A0AAD6KY24-F1
#
_cell.length_a   1.000
_cell.length_b   1.000
_cell.length_c   1.000
_cell.angle_alpha   90.00
_cell.angle_beta   90.00
_cell.angle_gamma   90.00
#
_symmetry.space_group_name_H-M   'P 1'
#
loop_
_entity.id
_entity.type
_entity.pdbx_description
1 polymer ?
#
loop_
_entity_poly.entity_id
_entity_poly.type
_entity_poly.pdbx_seq_one_letter_code
_entity_poly.pdbx_strand_id
1 'polypeptide(L)' 'MYALDPLTTLKARLNNAGKASALVQHEWRPKSFFTVSGEVDTKAIKKIATKRPG' A
#
# COMPACT_ATOMS: atom_id res chain seq x y z
N MET A 1 -4.46 10.29 -9.32
CA MET A 1 -5.24 9.20 -8.67
C MET A 1 -5.74 8.33 -9.79
N TYR A 2 -5.55 7.01 -9.71
CA TYR A 2 -6.05 6.08 -10.71
C TYR A 2 -7.23 5.34 -10.08
N ALA A 3 -8.44 5.60 -10.58
CA ALA A 3 -9.64 4.90 -10.16
C ALA A 3 -9.68 3.57 -10.93
N LEU A 4 -9.62 2.45 -10.21
CA LEU A 4 -9.84 1.12 -10.81
C LEU A 4 -11.33 0.91 -11.15
N ASP A 5 -12.20 1.61 -10.43
CA ASP A 5 -13.64 1.74 -10.58
C ASP A 5 -14.05 3.07 -9.90
N PRO A 6 -15.09 3.80 -10.34
CA PRO A 6 -15.53 5.06 -9.72
C PRO A 6 -15.77 5.01 -8.20
N LEU A 7 -16.03 3.83 -7.63
CA LEU A 7 -16.24 3.62 -6.19
C LEU A 7 -14.95 3.29 -5.41
N THR A 8 -13.82 3.12 -6.10
CA THR A 8 -12.56 2.68 -5.48
C THR A 8 -11.40 3.62 -5.84
N THR A 9 -10.88 4.30 -4.82
CA THR A 9 -9.69 5.14 -4.92
C THR A 9 -8.46 4.38 -4.45
N LEU A 10 -7.47 4.24 -5.33
CA LEU A 10 -6.14 3.73 -4.99
C LEU A 10 -5.11 4.86 -5.02
N LYS A 11 -4.28 4.91 -3.98
CA LYS A 11 -3.09 5.76 -3.90
C LYS A 11 -1.89 4.90 -3.53
N ALA A 12 -0.86 4.95 -4.35
CA ALA A 12 0.45 4.40 -4.01
C ALA A 12 1.49 5.52 -4.04
N ARG A 13 2.43 5.51 -3.10
CA ARG A 13 3.55 6.45 -3.04
C ARG A 13 4.83 5.72 -2.67
N LEU A 14 5.90 5.98 -3.40
CA LEU A 14 7.26 5.58 -3.09
C LEU A 14 8.06 6.85 -2.80
N ASN A 15 8.90 6.83 -1.76
CA ASN A 15 9.78 7.96 -1.45
C ASN A 15 11.26 7.58 -1.58
N ASN A 16 12.13 8.58 -1.69
CA ASN A 16 13.58 8.39 -1.79
C ASN A 16 14.20 7.73 -0.54
N ALA A 17 13.46 7.66 0.58
CA ALA A 17 13.89 6.96 1.77
C ALA A 17 13.75 5.43 1.66
N GLY A 18 13.13 4.91 0.60
CA GLY A 18 12.89 3.47 0.43
C GLY A 18 11.66 2.99 1.20
N LYS A 19 10.65 3.85 1.39
CA LYS A 19 9.35 3.45 1.93
C LYS A 19 8.31 3.47 0.82
N ALA A 20 7.59 2.37 0.71
CA ALA A 20 6.41 2.24 -0.13
C ALA A 20 5.17 2.34 0.76
N SER A 21 4.19 3.14 0.34
CA SER A 21 2.91 3.27 1.03
C SER A 21 1.78 3.10 0.04
N ALA A 22 0.71 2.46 0.49
CA ALA A 22 -0.51 2.27 -0.27
C ALA A 22 -1.72 2.63 0.58
N LEU A 23 -2.73 3.22 -0.07
CA LEU A 23 -4.03 3.50 0.50
C LEU A 23 -5.08 3.10 -0.51
N VAL A 24 -6.01 2.27 -0.05
CA VAL A 24 -7.22 1.88 -0.76
C VAL A 24 -8.38 2.47 0.00
N GLN A 25 -9.23 3.21 -0.70
CA GLN A 25 -10.51 3.68 -0.18
C GLN A 25 -11.60 3.16 -1.09
N HIS A 26 -12.59 2.50 -0.52
CA HIS A 26 -13.70 1.88 -1.24
C HIS A 26 -15.03 2.34 -0.65
N GLU A 27 -15.95 2.79 -1.51
CA GLU A 27 -17.31 3.14 -1.13
C GLU A 27 -18.20 1.89 -1.17
N TRP A 28 -18.58 1.37 0.01
CA TRP A 28 -19.39 0.15 0.13
C TRP A 28 -20.89 0.43 0.18
N ARG A 29 -21.27 1.66 0.55
CA ARG A 29 -22.63 2.22 0.45
C ARG A 29 -22.52 3.73 0.21
N PRO A 30 -23.57 4.39 -0.34
CA PRO A 30 -23.55 5.82 -0.60
C PRO A 30 -23.05 6.63 0.62
N LYS A 31 -22.00 7.43 0.41
CA LYS A 31 -21.34 8.27 1.43
C LYS A 31 -20.68 7.50 2.58
N SER A 32 -20.54 6.19 2.47
CA SER A 32 -19.93 5.32 3.47
C SER A 32 -18.68 4.65 2.88
N PHE A 33 -17.52 4.98 3.45
CA PHE A 33 -16.23 4.56 2.91
C PHE A 33 -15.51 3.62 3.87
N PHE A 34 -14.94 2.56 3.31
CA PHE A 34 -13.96 1.73 3.97
C PHE A 34 -12.57 2.15 3.49
N THR A 35 -11.61 2.32 4.41
CA THR A 35 -10.24 2.73 4.05
C THR A 35 -9.24 1.77 4.67
N VAL A 36 -8.34 1.24 3.85
CA VAL A 36 -7.21 0.40 4.26
C VAL A 36 -5.93 1.08 3.81
N SER A 37 -4.98 1.23 4.72
CA SER A 37 -3.66 1.78 4.43
C SER A 37 -2.56 0.89 4.99
N GLY A 38 -1.42 0.91 4.30
CA GLY A 38 -0.23 0.17 4.71
C GLY A 38 1.03 0.87 4.25
N GLU A 39 2.08 0.77 5.07
CA GLU A 39 3.43 1.23 4.76
C GLU A 39 4.40 0.07 4.89
N VAL A 40 5.33 -0.01 3.95
CA VAL A 40 6.36 -1.04 3.86
C VAL A 40 7.71 -0.34 3.70
N ASP A 41 8.64 -0.64 4.61
CA ASP A 41 10.04 -0.24 4.45
C ASP A 41 10.73 -1.23 3.51
N THR A 42 10.96 -0.83 2.27
CA THR A 42 11.53 -1.71 1.24
C THR A 42 13.02 -1.98 1.47
N LYS A 43 13.70 -1.15 2.28
CA LYS A 43 15.08 -1.42 2.71
C LYS A 43 15.13 -2.50 3.77
N ALA A 44 14.11 -2.60 4.63
CA ALA A 44 13.99 -3.66 5.63
C ALA A 44 13.65 -5.03 5.01
N ILE A 45 12.98 -5.07 3.85
CA ILE A 45 12.67 -6.32 3.12
C ILE A 45 13.94 -7.07 2.69
N LYS A 46 15.06 -6.40 2.47
CA LYS A 46 16.33 -7.07 2.12
C LYS A 46 16.85 -8.01 3.24
N LYS A 47 16.33 -7.90 4.47
CA LYS A 47 16.76 -8.71 5.62
C LYS A 47 16.09 -10.09 5.70
N ILE A 48 14.97 -10.32 5.01
CA ILE A 48 14.21 -11.60 5.08
C ILE A 48 14.56 -12.59 3.95
N ALA A 49 15.33 -12.18 2.93
CA ALA A 49 15.67 -13.06 1.80
C ALA A 49 16.97 -13.87 1.99
N THR A 50 17.74 -13.67 3.06
CA THR A 50 18.97 -14.44 3.30
C THR A 50 19.11 -14.82 4.77
N LYS A 51 18.36 -15.84 5.19
CA LYS A 51 18.85 -16.82 6.17
C LYS A 51 18.78 -18.18 5.50
N ARG A 52 19.85 -18.56 4.77
CA ARG A 52 20.18 -19.98 4.61
C ARG A 52 20.75 -20.43 5.96
N PRO A 53 20.16 -21.42 6.65
CA PRO A 53 20.92 -22.21 7.59
C PRO A 53 21.87 -23.10 6.76
N GLY A 54 23.16 -22.86 6.91
CA GLY A 54 24.24 -23.63 6.29
C GLY A 54 25.54 -23.20 6.93
#